data_AF-A0AAP5MM86-F1
#
_entry.id   AF-A0AAP5MM86-F1
#
_cell.length_a   1.000
_cell.length_b   1.000
_cell.length_c   1.000
_cell.angle_alpha   90.00
_cell.angle_beta   90.00
_cell.angle_gamma   90.00
#
_symmetry.space_group_name_H-M   'P 1'
#
loop_
_entity.id
_entity.type
_entity.pdbx_description
1 polymer ?
#
loop_
_entity_poly.entity_id
_entity_poly.type
_entity_poly.pdbx_seq_one_letter_code
_entity_poly.pdbx_strand_id
1 'polypeptide(L)'
;MRGRKHYIKNTHHKQIAGQSIWEIGRRLKHVKERNLTHGQFGSWVESIGIARAEASRFIKIAEEIPNLGTYTNLGTKALYLIATLPAEEK
;
A
#
# COMPACT_ATOMS: atom_id res chain seq x y z
N MET A 1 7.05 -44.50 -4.97
CA MET A 1 8.00 -43.40 -4.67
C MET A 1 7.24 -42.08 -4.72
N ARG A 2 7.28 -41.30 -3.62
CA ARG A 2 6.49 -40.07 -3.44
C ARG A 2 7.26 -38.87 -3.99
N GLY A 3 6.66 -38.12 -4.91
CA GLY A 3 7.14 -36.81 -5.36
C GLY A 3 6.01 -35.80 -5.41
N ARG A 4 5.52 -35.36 -4.25
CA ARG A 4 4.57 -34.23 -4.18
C ARG A 4 5.35 -32.94 -4.44
N LYS A 5 5.28 -32.42 -5.67
CA LYS A 5 5.65 -31.03 -5.97
C LYS A 5 4.73 -30.12 -5.16
N HIS A 6 5.28 -29.50 -4.12
CA HIS A 6 4.57 -28.50 -3.34
C HIS A 6 4.54 -27.21 -4.18
N TYR A 7 3.39 -26.94 -4.80
CA TYR A 7 3.11 -25.60 -5.31
C TYR A 7 2.90 -24.69 -4.11
N ILE A 8 3.87 -23.80 -3.85
CA ILE A 8 3.71 -22.73 -2.87
C ILE A 8 2.69 -21.76 -3.47
N LYS A 9 1.44 -21.89 -3.05
CA LYS A 9 0.38 -20.93 -3.36
C LYS A 9 0.72 -19.66 -2.56
N ASN A 10 1.25 -18.64 -3.22
CA ASN A 10 1.50 -17.33 -2.61
C ASN A 10 0.16 -16.68 -2.21
N THR A 11 -0.32 -16.98 -1.01
CA THR A 11 -1.57 -16.45 -0.44
C THR A 11 -1.41 -15.07 0.21
N HIS A 12 -0.29 -14.38 0.03
CA HIS A 12 -0.02 -13.08 0.65
C HIS A 12 -0.66 -11.88 -0.09
N HIS A 13 -0.99 -12.02 -1.38
CA HIS A 13 -1.69 -10.98 -2.15
C HIS A 13 -3.13 -10.71 -1.62
N LYS A 14 -3.67 -11.60 -0.79
CA LYS A 14 -5.05 -11.49 -0.28
C LYS A 14 -5.22 -10.53 0.90
N GLN A 15 -4.19 -10.28 1.71
CA GLN A 15 -4.32 -9.37 2.86
C GLN A 15 -4.19 -7.89 2.50
N ILE A 16 -3.56 -7.59 1.36
CA ILE A 16 -3.51 -6.22 0.80
C ILE A 16 -4.91 -5.80 0.29
N ALA A 17 -5.74 -6.76 -0.14
CA ALA A 17 -7.03 -6.52 -0.78
C ALA A 17 -8.13 -5.90 0.11
N GLY A 18 -7.82 -5.53 1.36
CA GLY A 18 -8.75 -4.83 2.27
C GLY A 18 -8.16 -3.60 2.97
N GLN A 19 -6.90 -3.24 2.72
CA GLN A 19 -6.27 -2.04 3.30
C GLN A 19 -6.12 -0.96 2.23
N SER A 20 -6.38 0.29 2.60
CA SER A 20 -6.12 1.42 1.68
C SER A 20 -4.61 1.59 1.48
N ILE A 21 -4.19 1.98 0.27
CA ILE A 21 -2.79 2.27 -0.06
C ILE A 21 -2.19 3.30 0.92
N TRP A 22 -2.99 4.29 1.33
CA TRP A 22 -2.60 5.28 2.33
C TRP A 22 -2.31 4.65 3.70
N GLU A 23 -3.17 3.74 4.16
CA GLU A 23 -2.99 3.10 5.46
C GLU A 23 -1.74 2.21 5.47
N ILE A 24 -1.49 1.50 4.38
CA ILE A 24 -0.26 0.74 4.17
C ILE A 24 0.94 1.69 4.23
N GLY A 25 0.89 2.82 3.53
CA GLY A 25 1.93 3.84 3.54
C GLY A 25 2.26 4.38 4.93
N ARG A 26 1.23 4.71 5.74
CA ARG A 26 1.41 5.15 7.14
C ARG A 26 2.08 4.08 7.99
N ARG A 27 1.66 2.82 7.87
CA ARG A 27 2.24 1.70 8.64
C ARG A 27 3.70 1.47 8.25
N LEU A 28 4.01 1.51 6.96
CA LEU A 28 5.37 1.38 6.46
C LEU A 28 6.27 2.53 6.96
N LYS A 29 5.77 3.77 6.93
CA LYS A 29 6.49 4.94 7.46
C LYS A 29 6.81 4.77 8.94
N HIS A 30 5.84 4.34 9.74
CA HIS A 30 6.02 4.12 11.17
C HIS A 30 7.12 3.09 11.47
N VAL A 31 7.09 1.93 10.79
CA VAL A 31 8.10 0.88 10.96
C VAL A 31 9.49 1.39 10.54
N LYS A 32 9.57 2.14 9.44
CA LYS A 32 10.81 2.74 8.94
C LYS A 32 11.44 3.70 9.96
N GLU A 33 10.63 4.50 10.64
CA GLU A 33 11.10 5.54 11.57
C GLU A 33 11.35 5.01 12.99
N ARG A 34 10.64 3.97 13.42
CA ARG A 34 10.62 3.57 14.85
C ARG A 34 11.15 2.18 15.14
N ASN A 35 11.17 1.27 14.16
CA ASN A 35 11.36 -0.16 14.43
C ASN A 35 12.59 -0.78 13.74
N LEU A 36 13.22 -0.08 12.79
CA LEU A 36 14.31 -0.66 11.99
C LEU A 36 15.58 0.18 12.07
N THR A 37 16.71 -0.51 12.20
CA THR A 37 18.04 0.09 12.10
C THR A 37 18.29 0.57 10.67
N HIS A 38 19.11 1.62 10.51
CA HIS A 38 19.40 2.21 9.20
C HIS A 38 19.87 1.14 8.20
N GLY A 39 19.23 1.07 7.02
CA GLY A 39 19.54 0.08 5.98
C GLY A 39 18.73 -1.22 6.00
N GLN A 40 17.97 -1.53 7.07
CA GLN A 40 17.19 -2.78 7.16
C GLN A 40 15.80 -2.69 6.50
N PHE A 41 15.29 -1.48 6.26
CA PHE A 41 13.94 -1.26 5.72
C PHE A 41 13.71 -1.99 4.39
N GLY A 42 14.68 -1.95 3.48
CA GLY A 42 14.55 -2.58 2.17
C GLY A 42 14.37 -4.10 2.24
N SER A 43 15.18 -4.78 3.05
CA SER A 43 15.10 -6.22 3.25
C SER A 43 13.84 -6.64 3.99
N TRP A 44 13.35 -5.79 4.91
CA TRP A 44 12.11 -6.05 5.64
C TRP A 44 10.86 -5.95 4.75
N VAL A 45 10.77 -4.94 3.86
CA VAL A 45 9.61 -4.84 2.96
C VAL A 45 9.57 -5.99 1.96
N GLU A 46 10.74 -6.44 1.48
CA GLU A 46 10.86 -7.61 0.61
C GLU A 46 10.43 -8.91 1.32
N SER A 47 10.75 -9.07 2.61
CA SER A 47 10.37 -10.27 3.37
C SER A 47 8.86 -10.38 3.61
N ILE A 48 8.13 -9.26 3.62
CA ILE A 48 6.67 -9.23 3.67
C ILE A 48 6.01 -9.19 2.28
N GLY A 49 6.79 -9.34 1.21
CA GLY A 49 6.30 -9.46 -0.17
C GLY A 49 5.95 -8.13 -0.84
N ILE A 50 6.49 -7.01 -0.37
CA ILE A 50 6.30 -5.67 -0.96
C ILE A 50 7.61 -5.24 -1.64
N ALA A 51 7.54 -4.85 -2.91
CA ALA A 51 8.72 -4.33 -3.59
C ALA A 51 9.17 -2.99 -2.97
N ARG A 52 10.48 -2.75 -2.85
CA ARG A 52 11.03 -1.50 -2.28
C ARG A 52 10.47 -0.23 -2.93
N ALA A 53 10.27 -0.28 -4.25
CA ALA A 53 9.68 0.82 -5.02
C ALA A 53 8.22 1.08 -4.65
N GLU A 54 7.43 0.02 -4.43
CA GLU A 54 6.05 0.13 -3.97
C GLU A 54 5.96 0.67 -2.56
N ALA A 55 6.78 0.16 -1.65
CA ALA A 55 6.84 0.65 -0.27
C ALA A 55 7.16 2.15 -0.22
N SER A 56 8.11 2.60 -1.03
CA SER A 56 8.46 4.02 -1.15
C SER A 56 7.29 4.87 -1.68
N ARG A 57 6.57 4.39 -2.70
CA ARG A 57 5.38 5.07 -3.24
C ARG A 57 4.27 5.18 -2.21
N PHE A 58 4.00 4.12 -1.45
CA PHE A 58 2.95 4.12 -0.44
C PHE A 58 3.27 5.09 0.70
N ILE A 59 4.52 5.10 1.18
CA ILE A 59 4.98 6.07 2.19
C ILE A 59 4.77 7.50 1.66
N LYS A 60 5.19 7.77 0.42
CA LYS A 60 5.05 9.10 -0.20
C LYS A 60 3.60 9.58 -0.25
N ILE A 61 2.68 8.70 -0.67
CA ILE A 61 1.23 8.98 -0.67
C ILE A 61 0.72 9.30 0.76
N ALA A 62 1.21 8.58 1.77
CA ALA A 62 0.83 8.82 3.15
C ALA A 62 1.39 10.13 3.73
N GLU A 63 2.52 10.60 3.23
CA GLU A 63 3.13 11.88 3.61
C GLU A 63 2.44 13.08 2.97
N GLU A 64 2.03 12.95 1.71
CA GLU A 64 1.35 14.01 0.97
C GLU A 64 -0.11 14.19 1.42
N ILE A 65 -0.69 13.17 2.06
CA ILE A 65 -2.05 13.21 2.60
C ILE A 65 -1.98 13.05 4.13
N PRO A 66 -1.66 14.10 4.88
CA PRO A 66 -1.39 14.01 6.33
C PRO A 66 -2.62 13.69 7.19
N ASN A 67 -3.86 13.85 6.67
CA ASN A 67 -5.07 13.71 7.47
C ASN A 67 -6.18 12.95 6.73
N LEU A 68 -6.41 11.67 7.10
CA LEU A 68 -7.34 10.76 6.42
C LEU A 68 -8.70 10.61 7.10
N GLY A 69 -8.99 11.34 8.17
CA GLY A 69 -10.32 11.32 8.82
C GLY A 69 -11.46 11.68 7.84
N THR A 70 -11.13 12.33 6.73
CA THR A 70 -12.02 12.71 5.61
C THR A 70 -11.85 11.86 4.35
N TYR A 71 -11.02 10.81 4.37
CA TYR A 71 -10.51 10.13 3.16
C TYR A 71 -10.44 8.60 3.27
N THR A 72 -11.04 7.98 4.29
CA THR A 72 -11.34 6.53 4.32
C THR A 72 -12.07 6.07 3.05
N ASN A 73 -12.75 6.99 2.38
CA ASN A 73 -13.43 6.82 1.10
C ASN A 73 -12.64 7.39 -0.10
N LEU A 74 -11.30 7.36 -0.13
CA LEU A 74 -10.51 7.85 -1.28
C LEU A 74 -11.00 7.29 -2.62
N GLY A 75 -11.38 6.01 -2.67
CA GLY A 75 -12.02 5.43 -3.85
C GLY A 75 -13.33 6.14 -4.21
N THR A 76 -14.24 6.31 -3.25
CA THR A 76 -15.52 7.01 -3.46
C THR A 76 -15.36 8.50 -3.75
N LYS A 77 -14.36 9.19 -3.17
CA LYS A 77 -14.07 10.60 -3.46
C LYS A 77 -13.42 10.79 -4.82
N ALA A 78 -12.50 9.90 -5.23
CA ALA A 78 -11.96 9.93 -6.58
C ALA A 78 -13.06 9.66 -7.62
N LEU A 79 -13.93 8.68 -7.36
CA LEU A 79 -15.10 8.42 -8.18
C LEU A 79 -16.09 9.60 -8.19
N TYR A 80 -16.36 10.22 -7.03
CA TYR A 80 -17.20 11.40 -6.91
C TYR A 80 -16.61 12.58 -7.69
N LEU A 81 -15.32 12.88 -7.51
CA LEU A 81 -14.63 13.94 -8.25
C LEU A 81 -14.73 13.71 -9.75
N ILE A 82 -14.40 12.51 -10.25
CA ILE A 82 -14.55 12.14 -11.67
C ILE A 82 -16.00 12.31 -12.15
N ALA A 83 -16.98 11.88 -11.34
CA ALA A 83 -18.39 12.01 -11.68
C ALA A 83 -18.91 13.46 -11.63
N THR A 84 -18.26 14.34 -10.86
CA THR A 84 -18.61 15.76 -10.70
C THR A 84 -17.72 16.71 -11.47
N LEU A 85 -16.71 16.22 -12.19
CA LEU A 85 -16.00 17.04 -13.15
C LEU A 85 -17.05 17.56 -14.13
N PRO A 86 -17.18 18.89 -14.32
CA PRO A 86 -18.07 19.41 -15.34
C PRO A 86 -17.63 18.76 -16.66
N ALA A 87 -18.59 18.21 -17.40
CA ALA A 87 -18.32 17.69 -18.73
C ALA A 87 -17.61 18.83 -19.47
N GLU A 88 -16.34 18.61 -19.79
CA GLU A 88 -15.45 19.59 -20.38
C GLU A 88 -16.23 20.37 -21.45
N GLU A 89 -16.47 21.66 -21.18
CA GLU A 89 -17.22 22.51 -22.10
C GLU A 89 -16.46 22.49 -23.42
N LYS A 90 -17.07 21.84 -24.41
CA LYS A 90 -16.50 21.57 -25.72
C LYS A 90 -16.63 22.78 -26.63
#